data_AF-A0A345YA92-F1
#
_entry.id   AF-A0A345YA92-F1
#
_cell.length_a   1.000
_cell.length_b   1.000
_cell.length_c   1.000
_cell.angle_alpha   90.00
_cell.angle_beta   90.00
_cell.angle_gamma   90.00
#
_symmetry.space_group_name_H-M   'P 1'
#
loop_
_entity.id
_entity.type
_entity.pdbx_description
1 polymer ?
#
loop_
_entity_poly.entity_id
_entity_poly.type
_entity_poly.pdbx_seq_one_letter_code
_entity_poly.pdbx_strand_id
1 'polypeptide(L)'
;MVIYFTARRTWKTARYVKPRARGIDPVGEAEVFLAYGRVDEAIRVLRDTLTDEPDNLDAQITLLRAYSHQRNAQAYSGLAAQVSPKLQDRSLWHTIQQTGRELDPANPLYQQAHA
;
A
#
# COMPACT_ATOMS: atom_id res chain seq x y z
N MET A 1 -53.92 3.16 19.33
CA MET A 1 -53.08 1.98 19.66
C MET A 1 -52.19 1.70 18.46
N VAL A 2 -50.88 1.96 18.64
CA VAL A 2 -49.71 1.44 17.90
C VAL A 2 -49.53 1.82 16.42
N ILE A 3 -48.54 2.70 16.24
CA ILE A 3 -47.84 3.07 15.00
C ILE A 3 -46.70 2.04 14.84
N TYR A 4 -46.52 1.40 13.67
CA TYR A 4 -45.25 0.74 13.36
C TYR A 4 -44.62 1.37 12.12
N PHE A 5 -43.56 2.12 12.41
CA PHE A 5 -42.61 2.72 11.51
C PHE A 5 -41.93 1.69 10.60
N THR A 6 -41.64 2.13 9.38
CA THR A 6 -40.70 1.58 8.41
C THR A 6 -39.37 1.12 9.05
N ALA A 7 -39.02 -0.16 8.92
CA ALA A 7 -37.64 -0.64 9.11
C ALA A 7 -37.08 -1.04 7.74
N ARG A 8 -36.71 -0.03 6.93
CA ARG A 8 -35.31 0.32 6.62
C ARG A 8 -34.46 -0.86 6.11
N ARG A 9 -34.48 -1.01 4.79
CA ARG A 9 -33.31 -1.05 3.90
C ARG A 9 -32.03 -0.58 4.63
N THR A 10 -31.07 -1.47 4.90
CA THR A 10 -29.59 -1.26 4.85
C THR A 10 -28.83 -2.35 5.63
N TRP A 11 -28.33 -3.35 4.93
CA TRP A 11 -27.37 -4.35 5.43
C TRP A 11 -26.11 -4.38 4.55
N LYS A 12 -26.05 -3.51 3.55
CA LYS A 12 -24.90 -3.33 2.65
C LYS A 12 -23.87 -2.38 3.23
N THR A 13 -23.36 -2.69 4.41
CA THR A 13 -22.02 -2.25 4.80
C THR A 13 -21.24 -3.50 5.10
N ALA A 14 -20.64 -4.09 4.06
CA ALA A 14 -19.53 -5.01 4.23
C ALA A 14 -18.48 -4.24 5.03
N ARG A 15 -18.46 -4.49 6.33
CA ARG A 15 -17.63 -3.77 7.28
C ARG A 15 -16.22 -4.19 6.96
N TYR A 16 -15.40 -3.28 6.44
CA TYR A 16 -13.98 -3.55 6.28
C TYR A 16 -13.43 -3.91 7.66
N VAL A 17 -12.90 -5.13 7.80
CA VAL A 17 -12.25 -5.60 9.01
C VAL A 17 -10.77 -5.70 8.73
N LYS A 18 -9.96 -4.97 9.50
CA LYS A 18 -8.50 -4.97 9.38
C LYS A 18 -7.97 -6.41 9.37
N PRO A 19 -6.98 -6.76 8.53
CA PRO A 19 -6.44 -8.13 8.40
C PRO A 19 -5.99 -8.72 9.74
N ARG A 20 -5.32 -7.92 10.58
CA ARG A 20 -4.88 -8.34 11.91
C ARG A 20 -6.01 -8.73 12.83
N ALA A 21 -7.14 -8.02 12.76
CA ALA A 21 -8.34 -8.38 13.53
C ALA A 21 -8.96 -9.70 13.06
N ARG A 22 -8.56 -10.19 11.87
CA ARG A 22 -8.90 -11.51 11.32
C ARG A 22 -7.80 -12.56 11.54
N GLY A 23 -6.68 -12.20 12.19
CA GLY A 23 -5.52 -13.10 12.35
C GLY A 23 -4.74 -13.36 11.06
N ILE A 24 -4.94 -12.54 10.02
CA ILE A 24 -4.28 -12.66 8.72
C ILE A 24 -3.14 -11.64 8.65
N ASP A 25 -1.99 -12.08 8.12
CA ASP A 25 -0.90 -11.16 7.82
C ASP A 25 -1.33 -10.15 6.74
N PRO A 26 -1.38 -8.84 7.06
CA PRO A 26 -1.80 -7.82 6.10
C PRO A 26 -0.92 -7.74 4.86
N VAL A 27 0.38 -8.02 4.99
CA VAL A 27 1.31 -7.98 3.84
C VAL A 27 0.94 -9.10 2.88
N GLY A 28 0.85 -10.34 3.36
CA GLY A 28 0.40 -11.48 2.56
C GLY A 28 -0.99 -11.27 1.92
N GLU A 29 -1.97 -10.72 2.64
CA GLU A 29 -3.28 -10.41 2.05
C GLU A 29 -3.18 -9.37 0.92
N ALA A 30 -2.35 -8.33 1.09
CA ALA A 30 -2.14 -7.33 0.05
C ALA A 30 -1.42 -7.92 -1.18
N GLU A 31 -0.46 -8.82 -1.00
CA GLU A 31 0.21 -9.50 -2.11
C GLU A 31 -0.76 -10.35 -2.92
N VAL A 32 -1.67 -11.06 -2.25
CA VAL A 32 -2.75 -11.79 -2.91
C VAL A 32 -3.62 -10.83 -3.72
N PHE A 33 -3.99 -9.67 -3.17
CA PHE A 33 -4.73 -8.66 -3.94
C PHE A 33 -3.97 -8.16 -5.16
N LEU A 34 -2.66 -7.91 -5.05
CA LEU A 34 -1.84 -7.52 -6.20
C LEU A 34 -1.78 -8.61 -7.28
N ALA A 35 -1.66 -9.89 -6.89
CA ALA A 35 -1.66 -11.02 -7.82
C ALA A 35 -2.97 -11.11 -8.63
N TYR A 36 -4.10 -10.73 -8.04
CA TYR A 36 -5.39 -10.64 -8.71
C TYR A 36 -5.68 -9.28 -9.36
N GLY A 37 -4.71 -8.35 -9.40
CA GLY A 37 -4.88 -7.03 -9.99
C GLY A 37 -5.76 -6.06 -9.18
N ARG A 38 -6.08 -6.41 -7.92
CA ARG A 38 -6.92 -5.63 -7.00
C ARG A 38 -6.08 -4.60 -6.23
N VAL A 39 -5.48 -3.68 -6.97
CA VAL A 39 -4.47 -2.76 -6.45
C VAL A 39 -5.03 -1.81 -5.40
N ASP A 40 -6.26 -1.31 -5.58
CA ASP A 40 -6.87 -0.36 -4.63
C ASP A 40 -7.15 -1.00 -3.26
N GLU A 41 -7.53 -2.28 -3.23
CA GLU A 41 -7.68 -3.01 -1.97
C GLU A 41 -6.36 -3.32 -1.28
N ALA A 42 -5.32 -3.67 -2.06
CA ALA A 42 -3.97 -3.84 -1.54
C ALA A 42 -3.48 -2.54 -0.86
N ILE A 43 -3.61 -1.41 -1.55
CA ILE A 43 -3.22 -0.09 -1.02
C ILE A 43 -3.98 0.22 0.27
N ARG A 44 -5.29 -0.05 0.33
CA ARG A 44 -6.09 0.18 1.54
C ARG A 44 -5.57 -0.62 2.72
N VAL A 45 -5.34 -1.92 2.53
CA VAL A 45 -4.83 -2.82 3.56
C VAL A 45 -3.47 -2.38 4.08
N LEU A 46 -2.57 -2.03 3.18
CA LEU A 46 -1.21 -1.61 3.54
C LEU A 46 -1.19 -0.27 4.27
N ARG A 47 -2.00 0.71 3.83
CA ARG A 47 -2.13 2.00 4.52
C ARG A 47 -2.72 1.86 5.93
N ASP A 48 -3.73 1.01 6.08
CA ASP A 48 -4.31 0.74 7.39
C ASP A 48 -3.31 0.04 8.30
N THR A 49 -2.49 -0.85 7.74
CA THR A 49 -1.39 -1.50 8.46
C THR A 49 -0.34 -0.49 8.91
N LEU A 50 0.09 0.41 8.03
CA LEU A 50 1.07 1.46 8.34
C LEU A 50 0.53 2.53 9.28
N THR A 51 -0.79 2.64 9.44
CA THR A 51 -1.40 3.49 10.48
C THR A 51 -1.15 2.91 11.87
N ASP A 52 -1.18 1.58 12.01
CA ASP A 52 -0.95 0.89 13.28
C ASP A 52 0.54 0.59 13.51
N GLU A 53 1.30 0.30 12.45
CA GLU A 53 2.74 0.02 12.46
C GLU A 53 3.48 0.83 11.40
N PRO A 54 3.79 2.11 11.69
CA PRO A 54 4.43 2.99 10.72
C PRO A 54 5.84 2.53 10.31
N ASP A 55 6.53 1.75 11.14
CA ASP A 55 7.88 1.25 10.88
C ASP A 55 7.93 -0.14 10.23
N ASN A 56 6.79 -0.72 9.87
CA ASN A 56 6.74 -2.01 9.20
C ASN A 56 7.28 -1.89 7.77
N LEU A 57 8.56 -2.27 7.59
CA LEU A 57 9.28 -2.13 6.33
C LEU A 57 8.67 -2.98 5.21
N ASP A 58 8.23 -4.20 5.51
CA ASP A 58 7.64 -5.11 4.53
C ASP A 58 6.32 -4.53 3.97
N ALA A 59 5.50 -3.92 4.82
CA ALA A 59 4.30 -3.21 4.40
C ALA A 59 4.62 -1.96 3.56
N GLN A 60 5.68 -1.20 3.89
CA GLN A 60 6.13 -0.06 3.08
C GLN A 60 6.62 -0.51 1.69
N ILE A 61 7.42 -1.57 1.62
CA ILE A 61 7.94 -2.12 0.34
C ILE A 61 6.78 -2.64 -0.51
N THR A 62 5.85 -3.36 0.09
CA THR A 62 4.67 -3.88 -0.62
C THR A 62 3.77 -2.74 -1.08
N LEU A 63 3.68 -1.64 -0.32
CA LEU A 63 2.93 -0.46 -0.72
C LEU A 63 3.60 0.29 -1.89
N LEU A 64 4.94 0.33 -1.95
CA LEU A 64 5.65 0.82 -3.13
C LEU A 64 5.29 0.00 -4.37
N ARG A 65 5.29 -1.34 -4.28
CA ARG A 65 4.83 -2.21 -5.38
C ARG A 65 3.39 -1.91 -5.77
N ALA A 66 2.50 -1.74 -4.79
CA ALA A 66 1.11 -1.40 -5.09
C ALA A 66 0.98 -0.05 -5.82
N TYR A 67 1.74 0.97 -5.41
CA TYR A 67 1.77 2.26 -6.10
C TYR A 67 2.37 2.19 -7.50
N SER A 68 3.34 1.32 -7.76
CA SER A 68 3.87 1.13 -9.11
C SER A 68 2.83 0.49 -10.03
N HIS A 69 2.08 -0.52 -9.55
CA HIS A 69 0.94 -1.09 -10.28
C HIS A 69 -0.17 -0.05 -10.54
N GLN A 70 -0.43 0.85 -9.58
CA GLN A 70 -1.39 1.95 -9.75
C GLN A 70 -0.88 3.07 -10.68
N ARG A 71 0.41 3.05 -11.07
CA ARG A 71 1.10 4.12 -11.79
C ARG A 71 1.04 5.48 -11.04
N ASN A 72 1.01 5.44 -9.71
CA ASN A 72 0.91 6.63 -8.86
C ASN A 72 2.31 7.17 -8.48
N ALA A 73 2.92 7.94 -9.40
CA ALA A 73 4.27 8.46 -9.23
C ALA A 73 4.46 9.35 -7.98
N GLN A 74 3.46 10.16 -7.64
CA GLN A 74 3.54 11.05 -6.48
C GLN A 74 3.57 10.26 -5.16
N ALA A 75 2.66 9.29 -5.00
CA ALA A 75 2.65 8.47 -3.78
C ALA A 75 3.88 7.55 -3.70
N TYR A 76 4.30 7.02 -4.85
CA TYR A 76 5.50 6.18 -4.96
C TYR A 76 6.76 6.95 -4.53
N SER A 77 6.98 8.17 -5.04
CA SER A 77 8.14 8.99 -4.69
C SER A 77 8.13 9.45 -3.24
N GLY A 78 6.99 9.88 -2.71
CA GLY A 78 6.85 10.26 -1.31
C GLY A 78 7.19 9.12 -0.35
N LEU A 79 6.78 7.89 -0.66
CA LEU A 79 7.10 6.71 0.15
C LEU A 79 8.55 6.24 -0.06
N ALA A 80 9.05 6.26 -1.30
CA ALA A 80 10.41 5.84 -1.62
C ALA A 80 11.45 6.69 -0.88
N ALA A 81 11.21 8.00 -0.75
CA ALA A 81 12.08 8.90 0.02
C ALA A 81 12.13 8.53 1.51
N GLN A 82 11.02 8.05 2.09
CA GLN A 82 10.95 7.62 3.49
C GLN A 82 11.61 6.26 3.71
N VAL A 83 11.51 5.37 2.73
CA VAL A 83 12.06 4.01 2.78
C VAL A 83 13.57 3.99 2.53
N SER A 84 14.08 4.85 1.64
CA SER A 84 15.49 4.93 1.24
C SER A 84 16.49 4.89 2.42
N PRO A 85 16.36 5.71 3.49
CA PRO A 85 17.30 5.67 4.61
C PRO A 85 17.17 4.42 5.49
N LYS A 86 16.01 3.74 5.48
CA LYS A 86 15.74 2.53 6.26
C LYS A 86 16.24 1.26 5.56
N LEU A 87 16.42 1.32 4.24
CA LEU A 87 16.80 0.18 3.42
C LEU A 87 18.30 -0.12 3.53
N GLN A 88 18.62 -1.26 4.13
CA GLN A 88 20.01 -1.77 4.20
C GLN A 88 20.41 -2.47 2.89
N ASP A 89 19.45 -3.15 2.24
CA ASP A 89 19.67 -3.85 0.98
C ASP A 89 19.72 -2.87 -0.21
N ARG A 90 20.91 -2.71 -0.79
CA ARG A 90 21.12 -1.85 -1.96
C ARG A 90 20.52 -2.42 -3.25
N SER A 91 20.37 -3.74 -3.37
CA SER A 91 19.73 -4.37 -4.52
C SER A 91 18.24 -4.03 -4.58
N LEU A 92 17.57 -4.09 -3.43
CA LEU A 92 16.17 -3.70 -3.33
C LEU A 92 15.99 -2.19 -3.63
N TRP A 93 16.90 -1.34 -3.16
CA TRP A 93 16.89 0.09 -3.50
C TRP A 93 17.05 0.32 -5.00
N HIS A 94 17.97 -0.38 -5.66
CA HIS A 94 18.15 -0.27 -7.10
C HIS A 94 16.88 -0.64 -7.89
N THR A 95 16.15 -1.67 -7.43
CA THR A 95 14.85 -2.07 -8.02
C THR A 95 13.79 -0.96 -7.85
N ILE A 96 13.75 -0.34 -6.67
CA ILE A 96 12.86 0.80 -6.38
C ILE A 96 13.21 1.99 -7.29
N GLN A 97 14.50 2.28 -7.46
CA GLN A 97 14.94 3.36 -8.35
C GLN A 97 14.60 3.08 -9.82
N GLN A 98 14.80 1.84 -10.29
CA GLN A 98 14.45 1.47 -11.66
C GLN A 98 12.96 1.65 -11.91
N THR A 99 12.12 1.09 -11.03
CA THR A 99 10.65 1.25 -11.11
C THR A 99 10.26 2.73 -11.03
N GLY A 100 10.90 3.48 -10.14
CA GLY A 100 10.71 4.93 -10.01
C GLY A 100 11.03 5.70 -11.29
N ARG A 101 12.13 5.38 -11.97
CA ARG A 101 12.50 5.98 -13.27
C ARG A 101 11.46 5.70 -14.36
N GLU A 102 10.83 4.52 -14.34
CA GLU A 102 9.76 4.17 -15.29
C GLU A 102 8.44 4.94 -15.05
N LEU A 103 8.23 5.42 -13.81
CA LEU A 103 7.06 6.19 -13.40
C LEU A 103 7.28 7.69 -13.54
N ASP A 104 8.44 8.18 -13.11
CA ASP A 104 8.83 9.59 -13.09
C ASP A 104 10.34 9.73 -13.37
N PRO A 105 10.72 9.77 -14.67
CA PRO A 105 12.12 9.90 -15.08
C PRO A 105 12.78 11.21 -14.61
N ALA A 106 11.99 12.25 -14.34
CA ALA A 106 12.49 13.57 -13.97
C ALA A 106 12.84 13.67 -12.47
N ASN A 107 12.46 12.68 -11.66
CA ASN A 107 12.68 12.69 -10.23
C ASN A 107 14.16 12.50 -9.85
N PRO A 108 14.80 13.47 -9.18
CA PRO A 108 16.21 13.34 -8.77
C PRO A 108 16.48 12.14 -7.87
N LEU A 109 15.50 11.70 -7.06
CA LEU A 109 15.61 10.56 -6.15
C LEU A 109 16.03 9.27 -6.87
N TYR A 110 15.63 9.13 -8.14
CA TYR A 110 15.90 7.92 -8.93
C TYR A 110 17.07 8.06 -9.90
N GLN A 111 17.59 9.28 -10.07
CA GLN A 111 18.77 9.57 -10.88
C GLN A 111 20.07 9.49 -10.08
N GLN A 112 19.99 9.57 -8.75
CA GLN A 112 21.14 9.43 -7.87
C GLN A 112 21.68 8.00 -7.91
N ALA A 113 22.87 7.82 -8.50
CA ALA A 113 23.67 6.63 -8.30
C ALA A 113 24.24 6.69 -6.88
N HIS A 114 23.62 5.99 -5.93
CA HIS A 114 24.28 5.74 -4.65
C HIS A 114 25.43 4.76 -4.93
N ALA A 115 26.64 5.31 -5.05
CA ALA A 115 27.89 4.58 -5.23
C ALA A 115 28.26 3.76 -3.97
#